data_AF-R9JWI0-F1
#
_entry.id   AF-R9JWI0-F1
#
_cell.length_a   1.000
_cell.length_b   1.000
_cell.length_c   1.000
_cell.angle_alpha   90.00
_cell.angle_beta   90.00
_cell.angle_gamma   90.00
#
_symmetry.space_group_name_H-M   'P 1'
#
loop_
_entity.id
_entity.type
_entity.pdbx_description
1 polymer ?
#
loop_
_entity_poly.entity_id
_entity_poly.type
_entity_poly.pdbx_seq_one_letter_code
_entity_poly.pdbx_strand_id
1 'polypeptide(L)'
;MMNLTNIIQQIDRIFTELIFIPMIFILYCRFFPYKERGKKTRMFYRVCVILVILFLLRYFCDKFIFTAVNYPRFTDSGLFPLIQAIFY
;
A
#
# COMPACT_ATOMS: atom_id res chain seq x y z
N MET A 1 -13.79 -25.18 3.95
CA MET A 1 -12.86 -24.27 4.65
C MET A 1 -12.43 -23.20 3.66
N MET A 2 -12.84 -21.95 3.82
CA MET A 2 -12.24 -20.85 3.05
C MET A 2 -10.78 -20.77 3.49
N ASN A 3 -9.86 -21.13 2.61
CA ASN A 3 -8.43 -21.09 2.90
C ASN A 3 -8.06 -19.64 3.26
N LEU A 4 -7.33 -19.46 4.36
CA LEU A 4 -6.85 -18.18 4.86
C LEU A 4 -6.20 -17.33 3.74
N THR A 5 -5.50 -18.01 2.82
CA THR A 5 -4.88 -17.42 1.62
C THR A 5 -5.89 -16.77 0.68
N ASN A 6 -7.06 -17.38 0.45
CA ASN A 6 -8.12 -16.77 -0.38
C ASN A 6 -8.70 -15.51 0.26
N ILE A 7 -8.84 -15.49 1.59
CA ILE A 7 -9.35 -14.32 2.32
C ILE A 7 -8.36 -13.17 2.20
N ILE A 8 -7.07 -13.44 2.40
CA ILE A 8 -6.00 -12.44 2.26
C ILE A 8 -5.95 -11.89 0.84
N GLN A 9 -6.01 -12.75 -0.19
CA GLN A 9 -6.04 -12.33 -1.59
C GLN A 9 -7.27 -11.47 -1.92
N GLN A 10 -8.44 -11.79 -1.37
CA GLN A 10 -9.64 -10.97 -1.55
C GLN A 10 -9.48 -9.59 -0.88
N ILE A 11 -8.95 -9.54 0.33
CA ILE A 11 -8.69 -8.26 1.03
C ILE A 11 -7.70 -7.41 0.24
N ASP A 12 -6.63 -8.02 -0.28
CA ASP A 12 -5.63 -7.34 -1.09
C ASP A 12 -6.20 -6.80 -2.40
N ARG A 13 -7.05 -7.58 -3.05
CA ARG A 13 -7.73 -7.16 -4.26
C ARG A 13 -8.64 -5.97 -3.99
N ILE A 14 -9.45 -6.04 -2.94
CA ILE A 14 -10.31 -4.94 -2.51
C ILE A 14 -9.48 -3.70 -2.15
N PHE A 15 -8.36 -3.87 -1.45
CA PHE A 15 -7.47 -2.78 -1.09
C PHE A 15 -6.88 -2.08 -2.32
N THR A 16 -6.45 -2.87 -3.31
CA THR A 16 -5.92 -2.38 -4.59
C THR A 16 -6.98 -1.68 -5.42
N GLU A 17 -8.19 -2.25 -5.50
CA GLU A 17 -9.31 -1.66 -6.24
C GLU A 17 -9.86 -0.41 -5.56
N LEU A 18 -9.77 -0.28 -4.23
CA LEU A 18 -10.29 0.86 -3.47
C LEU A 18 -9.25 1.93 -3.11
N ILE A 19 -7.96 1.75 -3.44
CA ILE A 19 -6.90 2.72 -3.10
C ILE A 19 -7.12 4.10 -3.75
N PHE A 20 -7.91 4.17 -4.82
CA PHE A 20 -8.29 5.44 -5.42
C PHE A 20 -9.08 6.35 -4.45
N ILE A 21 -9.84 5.79 -3.51
CA ILE A 21 -10.63 6.55 -2.54
C ILE A 21 -9.73 7.40 -1.62
N PRO A 22 -8.73 6.82 -0.91
CA PRO A 22 -7.80 7.62 -0.11
C PRO A 22 -6.96 8.57 -0.97
N MET A 23 -6.59 8.21 -2.21
CA MET A 23 -5.90 9.13 -3.12
C MET A 23 -6.75 10.35 -3.47
N ILE A 24 -8.01 10.16 -3.89
CA ILE A 24 -8.94 11.26 -4.20
C ILE A 24 -9.18 12.10 -2.94
N PHE A 25 -9.32 11.47 -1.77
CA PHE A 25 -9.49 12.19 -0.51
C PHE A 25 -8.28 13.07 -0.18
N ILE A 26 -7.05 12.57 -0.39
CA ILE A 26 -5.82 13.36 -0.21
C ILE A 26 -5.78 14.54 -1.19
N LEU A 27 -6.14 14.31 -2.46
CA LEU A 27 -6.17 15.35 -3.48
C LEU A 27 -7.24 16.41 -3.16
N TYR A 28 -8.46 16.00 -2.82
CA TYR A 28 -9.50 16.90 -2.34
C TYR A 28 -9.01 17.73 -1.15
N CYS A 29 -8.33 17.07 -0.22
CA CYS A 29 -7.72 17.72 0.93
C CYS A 29 -6.57 18.68 0.56
N ARG A 30 -5.90 18.48 -0.57
CA ARG A 30 -4.81 19.34 -1.07
C ARG A 30 -5.37 20.57 -1.80
N PHE A 31 -6.39 20.38 -2.63
CA PHE A 31 -7.02 21.43 -3.44
C PHE A 31 -7.90 22.38 -2.62
N PHE A 32 -8.57 21.87 -1.59
CA PHE A 32 -9.39 22.67 -0.69
C PHE A 32 -8.75 22.73 0.70
N PRO A 33 -7.69 23.55 0.90
CA PRO A 33 -7.09 23.75 2.21
C PRO A 33 -8.08 24.50 3.12
N TYR A 34 -8.94 23.72 3.78
CA TYR A 34 -9.92 24.26 4.72
C TYR A 34 -9.19 24.68 6.01
N LYS A 35 -9.32 25.96 6.38
CA LYS A 35 -8.59 26.61 7.48
C LYS A 35 -8.85 25.96 8.85
N GLU A 36 -9.99 25.30 9.02
CA GLU A 36 -10.36 24.59 10.26
C GLU A 36 -10.66 23.10 10.04
N ARG A 37 -9.63 22.31 9.68
CA ARG A 37 -9.79 20.85 9.75
C ARG A 37 -9.76 20.38 11.20
N GLY A 38 -10.89 19.82 11.64
CA GLY A 38 -11.03 19.15 12.92
C GLY A 38 -9.99 18.05 13.12
N LYS A 39 -9.69 17.73 14.38
CA LYS A 39 -8.68 16.72 14.76
C LYS A 39 -8.92 15.37 14.07
N LYS A 40 -10.19 14.96 13.94
CA LYS A 40 -10.60 13.72 13.25
C LYS A 40 -10.20 13.71 11.78
N THR A 41 -10.46 14.80 11.04
CA THR A 41 -10.11 14.90 9.61
C THR A 41 -8.60 14.84 9.38
N ARG A 42 -7.79 15.41 10.28
CA ARG A 42 -6.32 15.28 10.20
C ARG A 42 -5.85 13.85 10.45
N MET A 43 -6.47 13.15 11.39
CA MET A 43 -6.16 11.74 11.65
C MET A 43 -6.53 10.88 10.44
N PHE A 44 -7.73 11.06 9.87
CA PHE A 44 -8.14 10.38 8.64
C PHE A 44 -7.19 10.67 7.48
N TYR A 45 -6.81 11.93 7.28
CA TYR A 45 -5.84 12.30 6.24
C TYR A 45 -4.50 11.56 6.41
N ARG A 46 -3.97 11.49 7.64
CA ARG A 46 -2.74 10.72 7.92
C ARG A 46 -2.89 9.24 7.61
N VAL A 47 -4.02 8.63 7.99
CA VAL A 47 -4.32 7.23 7.68
C VAL A 47 -4.37 7.02 6.16
N CYS A 48 -5.07 7.89 5.42
CA CYS A 48 -5.10 7.81 3.96
C CYS A 48 -3.71 7.91 3.34
N VAL A 49 -2.86 8.83 3.82
CA VAL A 49 -1.48 8.97 3.34
C VAL A 49 -0.68 7.70 3.60
N ILE A 50 -0.78 7.13 4.81
CA ILE A 50 -0.09 5.87 5.15
C ILE A 50 -0.54 4.73 4.23
N LEU A 51 -1.85 4.59 3.99
CA LEU A 51 -2.38 3.56 3.08
C LEU A 51 -1.85 3.71 1.65
N VAL A 52 -1.79 4.94 1.14
CA VAL A 52 -1.24 5.23 -0.20
C VAL A 52 0.26 4.95 -0.26
N ILE A 53 1.02 5.31 0.78
CA ILE A 53 2.46 4.99 0.86
C ILE A 53 2.67 3.48 0.88
N LEU A 54 1.91 2.73 1.68
CA LEU A 54 1.97 1.27 1.71
C LEU A 54 1.67 0.66 0.35
N PHE A 55 0.66 1.18 -0.35
CA PHE A 55 0.34 0.75 -1.72
C PHE A 55 1.48 1.04 -2.71
N LEU A 56 2.07 2.24 -2.67
CA LEU A 56 3.20 2.58 -3.53
C LEU A 56 4.42 1.73 -3.23
N LEU A 57 4.69 1.46 -1.96
CA LEU A 57 5.80 0.60 -1.53
C LEU A 57 5.57 -0.83 -2.02
N ARG A 58 4.34 -1.36 -1.91
CA ARG A 58 3.97 -2.65 -2.50
C ARG A 58 4.15 -2.68 -4.00
N TYR A 59 3.66 -1.67 -4.71
CA TYR A 59 3.78 -1.57 -6.16
C TYR A 59 5.26 -1.48 -6.59
N PHE A 60 6.05 -0.72 -5.86
CA PHE A 60 7.49 -0.62 -6.05
C PHE A 60 8.17 -1.96 -5.81
N CYS A 61 7.85 -2.69 -4.73
CA CYS A 61 8.38 -4.03 -4.51
C CYS A 61 8.02 -4.97 -5.67
N ASP A 62 6.74 -5.08 -6.04
CA ASP A 62 6.25 -5.96 -7.11
C ASP A 62 6.92 -5.66 -8.46
N LYS A 63 7.00 -4.38 -8.86
CA LYS A 63 7.50 -4.00 -10.18
C LYS A 63 9.01 -3.79 -10.26
N PHE A 64 9.62 -3.31 -9.18
CA PHE A 64 11.03 -2.91 -9.17
C PHE A 64 11.95 -3.96 -8.52
N ILE A 65 11.50 -4.64 -7.47
CA ILE A 65 12.30 -5.64 -6.75
C ILE A 65 12.11 -7.02 -7.38
N PHE A 66 10.87 -7.39 -7.72
CA PHE A 66 10.54 -8.70 -8.29
C PHE A 66 10.65 -8.79 -9.83
N THR A 67 11.40 -7.88 -10.46
CA THR A 67 11.75 -8.01 -11.88
C THR A 67 12.88 -9.02 -12.05
N ALA A 68 12.85 -9.82 -13.12
CA ALA A 68 13.84 -10.88 -13.38
C ALA A 68 15.32 -10.42 -13.34
N VAL A 69 15.56 -9.13 -13.59
CA VAL A 69 16.89 -8.50 -13.55
C VAL A 69 17.34 -8.18 -12.12
N ASN A 70 16.42 -7.79 -11.25
CA ASN A 70 16.71 -7.33 -9.89
C ASN A 70 16.53 -8.42 -8.83
N TYR A 71 15.68 -9.41 -9.10
CA TYR A 71 15.41 -10.55 -8.23
C TYR A 71 16.69 -11.26 -7.72
N PRO A 72 17.65 -11.67 -8.58
CA PRO A 72 18.88 -12.33 -8.10
C PRO A 72 19.74 -11.43 -7.19
N ARG A 73 19.80 -10.12 -7.47
CA ARG A 73 20.57 -9.17 -6.66
C ARG A 73 20.00 -8.98 -5.25
N PHE A 74 18.69 -9.10 -5.10
CA PHE A 74 18.03 -8.98 -3.80
C PHE A 74 17.99 -10.30 -3.02
N THR A 75 17.90 -11.45 -3.69
CA THR A 75 18.01 -12.78 -3.05
C THR A 75 19.40 -13.01 -2.44
N ASP A 76 20.45 -12.56 -3.13
CA ASP A 76 21.84 -12.70 -2.64
C ASP A 76 22.13 -11.82 -1.41
N SER A 77 21.30 -10.79 -1.18
CA SER A 77 21.46 -9.82 -0.08
C SER A 77 20.78 -10.22 1.24
N GLY A 78 20.13 -11.39 1.32
CA GLY A 78 19.60 -11.94 2.58
C GLY A 78 18.34 -11.27 3.15
N LEU A 79 17.82 -10.22 2.50
CA LEU A 79 16.58 -9.51 2.89
C LEU A 79 15.29 -10.26 2.50
N PHE A 80 15.42 -11.40 1.85
CA PHE A 80 14.36 -12.17 1.22
C PHE A 80 13.22 -12.68 2.14
N PRO A 81 13.46 -13.21 3.36
CA PRO A 81 12.39 -13.82 4.15
C PRO A 81 11.35 -12.81 4.66
N LEU A 82 11.76 -11.55 4.87
CA LEU A 82 10.88 -10.47 5.35
C LEU A 82 9.97 -9.94 4.24
N ILE A 83 10.49 -9.88 3.01
CA ILE A 83 9.72 -9.46 1.83
C ILE A 83 8.71 -10.55 1.46
N GLN A 84 9.12 -11.82 1.48
CA GLN A 84 8.21 -12.93 1.19
C GLN A 84 7.03 -13.01 2.18
N ALA A 85 7.26 -12.75 3.47
CA ALA A 85 6.19 -12.77 4.48
C ALA A 85 5.20 -11.58 4.41
N ILE A 86 5.59 -10.47 3.77
CA ILE A 86 4.73 -9.28 3.62
C ILE A 86 3.94 -9.33 2.30
N PHE A 87 4.49 -10.00 1.28
CA PHE A 87 3.94 -9.95 -0.09
C PHE A 87 3.40 -11.29 -0.62
N TYR A 88 3.53 -12.39 0.12
CA TYR A 88 3.07 -13.75 -0.24
C TYR A 88 2.30 -14.40 0.91
#